data_AF-A0A7V3BX41-F1
#
_entry.id   AF-A0A7V3BX41-F1
#
_cell.length_a   1.000
_cell.length_b   1.000
_cell.length_c   1.000
_cell.angle_alpha   90.00
_cell.angle_beta   90.00
_cell.angle_gamma   90.00
#
_symmetry.space_group_name_H-M   'P 1'
#
loop_
_entity.id
_entity.type
_entity.pdbx_description
1 polymer ?
#
loop_
_entity_poly.entity_id
_entity_poly.type
_entity_poly.pdbx_seq_one_letter_code
_entity_poly.pdbx_strand_id
1 'polypeptide(L)'
;MRDLQDRLPALLHGLAGEMPADLDRLGRRTLRRARIRRAVTATSSTLLVAIVVAGGVLGIRALRDAAPPITVGEDPSPAAPTGVEAPAFPGIWVATTPEQLADIQSSVDDGHRPWQLDAAMTAEAFAVNVLGWEPEAVESSIEDEASDRAVVAVWHRDRDELVTEVSLGKLGVTGPSGVWTVIRAESDLIVVEPRLGPGSLRLTGSMGPGATGSTASFQISDGTFGQATVEAGEASGGPEFDFEIATRSSDGSLTAFLFAVDAGGDVLAAEAFAIAVPLTTTPSPSIDLTDLPPDVAATAQRILDGVRARDVDALALLIDPDAFVYNFDDGSDPTPAWRVDPTVLDPILKILELPYVVEEIEGHGTFYIWPYFTEDGALDRITDRERADLRALGFTDEQIRRMVEFGGYLGPRLAIDEQGRWRNYVTGGD
;
A
#
# COMPACT_ATOMS: atom_id res chain seq x y z
N MET A 1 8.85 49.47 -4.12
CA MET A 1 7.84 48.46 -4.52
C MET A 1 7.67 48.33 -6.03
N ARG A 2 7.44 49.38 -6.85
CA ARG A 2 7.29 49.19 -8.33
C ARG A 2 8.49 48.54 -9.04
N ASP A 3 9.72 48.88 -8.68
CA ASP A 3 10.96 48.39 -9.34
C ASP A 3 11.24 46.87 -9.19
N LEU A 4 10.41 46.15 -8.43
CA LEU A 4 10.54 44.70 -8.19
C LEU A 4 9.60 43.88 -9.08
N GLN A 5 8.41 44.41 -9.40
CA GLN A 5 7.45 43.76 -10.32
C GLN A 5 7.97 43.75 -11.77
N ASP A 6 8.66 44.81 -12.20
CA ASP A 6 9.21 44.89 -13.57
C ASP A 6 10.43 43.97 -13.81
N ARG A 7 11.08 43.48 -12.75
CA ARG A 7 12.29 42.63 -12.84
C ARG A 7 11.99 41.13 -12.89
N LEU A 8 10.85 40.70 -12.36
CA LEU A 8 10.49 39.27 -12.27
C LEU A 8 10.33 38.60 -13.66
N PRO A 9 9.63 39.21 -14.65
CA PRO A 9 9.47 38.59 -15.97
C PRO A 9 10.78 38.41 -16.74
N ALA A 10 11.73 39.34 -16.55
CA ALA A 10 13.04 39.29 -17.19
C ALA A 10 13.94 38.17 -16.63
N LEU A 11 13.84 37.87 -15.32
CA LEU A 11 14.55 36.74 -14.70
C LEU A 11 13.95 35.39 -15.14
N LEU A 12 12.62 35.29 -15.26
CA LEU A 12 11.95 34.08 -15.71
C LEU A 12 12.23 33.75 -17.19
N HIS A 13 12.37 34.76 -18.06
CA HIS A 13 12.82 34.55 -19.44
C HIS A 13 14.32 34.19 -19.57
N GLY A 14 15.16 34.57 -18.59
CA GLY A 14 16.58 34.17 -18.58
C GLY A 14 16.77 32.69 -18.24
N LEU A 15 16.04 32.19 -17.24
CA LEU A 15 16.15 30.80 -16.77
C LEU A 15 15.64 29.75 -17.79
N ALA A 16 14.73 30.12 -18.68
CA ALA A 16 14.26 29.26 -19.78
C ALA A 16 15.29 29.06 -20.91
N GLY A 17 16.40 29.83 -20.93
CA GLY A 17 17.39 29.81 -22.01
C GLY A 17 18.58 28.86 -21.81
N GLU A 18 18.83 28.37 -20.58
CA GLU A 18 20.06 27.65 -20.20
C GLU A 18 19.83 26.20 -19.74
N MET A 19 18.85 25.49 -20.30
CA MET A 19 18.77 24.02 -20.18
C MET A 19 19.58 23.31 -21.30
N PRO A 20 20.66 22.58 -20.99
CA PRO A 20 21.34 21.75 -21.97
C PRO A 20 20.49 20.52 -22.33
N ALA A 21 20.25 20.30 -23.61
CA ALA A 21 19.61 19.09 -24.11
C ALA A 21 20.55 17.87 -24.04
N ASP A 22 20.60 17.19 -22.88
CA ASP A 22 21.26 15.88 -22.69
C ASP A 22 20.35 14.94 -21.85
N LEU A 23 19.14 14.66 -22.36
CA LEU A 23 18.17 13.76 -21.73
C LEU A 23 18.55 12.27 -21.82
N ASP A 24 19.53 11.89 -22.65
CA ASP A 24 19.99 10.50 -22.83
C ASP A 24 20.80 9.95 -21.63
N ARG A 25 21.14 10.80 -20.65
CA ARG A 25 22.03 10.44 -19.52
C ARG A 25 21.35 10.13 -18.20
N LEU A 26 20.06 10.45 -18.02
CA LEU A 26 19.37 10.23 -16.74
C LEU A 26 18.79 8.80 -16.58
N GLY A 27 18.51 8.09 -17.68
CA GLY A 27 17.92 6.75 -17.67
C GLY A 27 18.82 5.57 -17.22
N ARG A 28 19.94 5.81 -16.52
CA ARG A 28 20.93 4.73 -16.20
C ARG A 28 21.41 4.65 -14.75
N ARG A 29 20.80 5.36 -13.78
CA ARG A 29 21.28 5.37 -12.39
C ARG A 29 20.38 4.70 -11.34
N THR A 30 19.14 4.34 -11.66
CA THR A 30 18.20 3.67 -10.73
C THR A 30 18.27 2.13 -10.74
N LEU A 31 18.82 1.50 -11.78
CA LEU A 31 18.89 0.02 -11.92
C LEU A 31 20.16 -0.63 -11.31
N ARG A 32 20.67 -0.12 -10.17
CA ARG A 32 21.98 -0.54 -9.61
C ARG A 32 21.98 -0.99 -8.14
N ARG A 33 20.96 -1.72 -7.69
CA ARG A 33 21.04 -2.51 -6.42
C ARG A 33 20.69 -4.00 -6.52
N ALA A 34 20.03 -4.48 -7.57
CA ALA A 34 19.69 -5.92 -7.72
C ALA A 34 20.76 -6.79 -8.42
N ARG A 35 21.75 -6.22 -9.13
CA ARG A 35 22.63 -6.98 -10.07
C ARG A 35 24.04 -7.34 -9.56
N ILE A 36 24.31 -7.37 -8.25
CA ILE A 36 25.65 -7.70 -7.69
C ILE A 36 25.79 -9.19 -7.28
N ARG A 37 25.05 -10.11 -7.92
CA ARG A 37 25.18 -11.57 -7.68
C ARG A 37 25.21 -12.51 -8.91
N ARG A 38 25.21 -11.99 -10.15
CA ARG A 38 25.33 -12.84 -11.36
C ARG A 38 26.57 -12.46 -12.20
N ALA A 39 27.72 -13.04 -11.81
CA ALA A 39 28.92 -13.16 -12.64
C ALA A 39 29.48 -14.58 -12.44
N VAL A 40 29.88 -15.25 -13.53
CA VAL A 40 30.01 -16.73 -13.65
C VAL A 40 28.61 -17.38 -13.65
N THR A 41 28.12 -18.05 -14.71
CA THR A 41 28.80 -18.76 -15.82
C THR A 41 28.12 -18.45 -17.16
N ALA A 42 28.85 -18.56 -18.28
CA ALA A 42 28.31 -18.39 -19.64
C ALA A 42 28.76 -19.54 -20.57
N THR A 43 28.04 -19.73 -21.70
CA THR A 43 28.20 -20.77 -22.76
C THR A 43 27.82 -22.20 -22.29
N SER A 44 27.10 -23.07 -23.03
CA SER A 44 26.50 -23.08 -24.39
C SER A 44 25.36 -24.13 -24.42
N SER A 45 24.47 -24.33 -25.41
CA SER A 45 24.28 -23.78 -26.78
C SER A 45 22.84 -24.07 -27.31
N THR A 46 22.49 -23.56 -28.50
CA THR A 46 21.23 -23.80 -29.23
C THR A 46 20.90 -25.27 -29.56
N LEU A 47 19.64 -25.68 -29.40
CA LEU A 47 18.90 -26.39 -30.48
C LEU A 47 17.38 -26.24 -30.34
N LEU A 48 16.68 -26.23 -31.47
CA LEU A 48 15.23 -26.04 -31.60
C LEU A 48 14.52 -27.39 -31.75
N VAL A 49 13.65 -27.76 -30.81
CA VAL A 49 12.65 -28.83 -31.01
C VAL A 49 11.35 -28.40 -30.36
N ALA A 50 10.30 -28.20 -31.16
CA ALA A 50 8.93 -28.11 -30.67
C ALA A 50 8.30 -29.51 -30.77
N ILE A 51 7.76 -30.04 -29.67
CA ILE A 51 6.78 -31.13 -29.63
C ILE A 51 5.95 -30.99 -28.34
N VAL A 52 4.65 -31.19 -28.50
CA VAL A 52 3.56 -31.11 -27.52
C VAL A 52 3.91 -31.65 -26.12
N VAL A 53 3.69 -30.82 -25.09
CA VAL A 53 3.46 -31.25 -23.70
C VAL A 53 2.07 -30.79 -23.29
N ALA A 54 1.11 -31.73 -23.31
CA ALA A 54 -0.28 -31.52 -22.88
C ALA A 54 -0.73 -32.71 -21.99
N GLY A 55 0.16 -33.19 -21.14
CA GLY A 55 -0.04 -34.46 -20.40
C GLY A 55 0.73 -34.62 -19.09
N GLY A 56 1.41 -33.59 -18.58
CA GLY A 56 2.10 -33.64 -17.29
C GLY A 56 1.16 -33.46 -16.10
N VAL A 57 0.45 -32.31 -16.06
CA VAL A 57 -0.31 -31.83 -14.89
C VAL A 57 -1.45 -32.76 -14.46
N LEU A 58 -2.10 -33.46 -15.40
CA LEU A 58 -3.21 -34.39 -15.08
C LEU A 58 -2.78 -35.61 -14.24
N GLY A 59 -1.48 -35.93 -14.18
CA GLY A 59 -0.98 -37.13 -13.49
C GLY A 59 -1.09 -37.07 -11.97
N ILE A 60 -0.97 -35.87 -11.36
CA ILE A 60 -0.97 -35.71 -9.90
C ILE A 60 -2.39 -35.57 -9.36
N ARG A 61 -3.29 -34.82 -10.02
CA ARG A 61 -4.71 -34.73 -9.62
C ARG A 61 -5.45 -36.08 -9.75
N ALA A 62 -5.12 -36.92 -10.73
CA ALA A 62 -5.74 -38.24 -10.87
C ALA A 62 -5.52 -39.18 -9.66
N LEU A 63 -4.50 -38.96 -8.83
CA LEU A 63 -4.30 -39.70 -7.57
C LEU A 63 -5.17 -39.17 -6.42
N ARG A 64 -5.67 -37.93 -6.51
CA ARG A 64 -6.66 -37.33 -5.60
C ARG A 64 -8.07 -37.85 -5.91
N ASP A 65 -8.39 -38.01 -7.20
CA ASP A 65 -9.71 -38.47 -7.69
C ASP A 65 -9.89 -40.00 -7.70
N ALA A 66 -8.82 -40.79 -7.60
CA ALA A 66 -8.87 -42.26 -7.63
C ALA A 66 -9.44 -42.93 -6.36
N ALA A 67 -10.04 -42.15 -5.44
CA ALA A 67 -10.83 -42.70 -4.35
C ALA A 67 -12.14 -43.34 -4.87
N PRO A 68 -12.62 -44.46 -4.29
CA PRO A 68 -13.86 -45.09 -4.75
C PRO A 68 -15.07 -44.15 -4.56
N PRO A 69 -16.05 -44.18 -5.46
CA PRO A 69 -17.12 -43.19 -5.48
C PRO A 69 -18.00 -43.29 -4.22
N ILE A 70 -17.89 -42.28 -3.36
CA ILE A 70 -18.88 -42.02 -2.32
C ILE A 70 -20.10 -41.38 -3.00
N THR A 71 -21.30 -41.83 -2.62
CA THR A 71 -22.55 -41.34 -3.18
C THR A 71 -22.67 -39.83 -2.98
N VAL A 72 -22.82 -39.09 -4.07
CA VAL A 72 -22.82 -37.61 -4.09
C VAL A 72 -23.95 -37.03 -3.24
N GLY A 73 -23.59 -36.43 -2.11
CA GLY A 73 -24.25 -35.24 -1.57
C GLY A 73 -23.54 -33.98 -2.11
N GLU A 74 -24.15 -32.81 -1.94
CA GLU A 74 -23.66 -31.53 -2.46
C GLU A 74 -22.14 -31.30 -2.29
N ASP A 75 -21.57 -30.75 -3.35
CA ASP A 75 -20.14 -30.55 -3.60
C ASP A 75 -19.46 -29.80 -2.43
N PRO A 76 -18.46 -30.39 -1.75
CA PRO A 76 -17.75 -29.69 -0.69
C PRO A 76 -16.78 -28.67 -1.30
N SER A 77 -17.27 -27.45 -1.50
CA SER A 77 -16.42 -26.25 -1.55
C SER A 77 -15.34 -26.38 -0.46
N PRO A 78 -14.05 -26.13 -0.75
CA PRO A 78 -12.98 -26.23 0.23
C PRO A 78 -13.38 -25.51 1.52
N ALA A 79 -13.35 -26.22 2.64
CA ALA A 79 -13.92 -25.72 3.88
C ALA A 79 -13.08 -24.54 4.36
N ALA A 80 -13.66 -23.33 4.32
CA ALA A 80 -13.06 -22.16 4.93
C ALA A 80 -12.66 -22.44 6.40
N PRO A 81 -11.52 -21.92 6.88
CA PRO A 81 -10.99 -22.25 8.20
C PRO A 81 -12.03 -22.05 9.30
N THR A 82 -12.44 -23.15 9.93
CA THR A 82 -13.63 -23.21 10.78
C THR A 82 -13.48 -22.31 12.02
N GLY A 83 -14.14 -21.15 12.00
CA GLY A 83 -14.20 -20.22 13.14
C GLY A 83 -13.68 -18.81 12.89
N VAL A 84 -13.19 -18.49 11.69
CA VAL A 84 -12.93 -17.11 11.27
C VAL A 84 -14.18 -16.55 10.59
N GLU A 85 -14.64 -15.36 11.00
CA GLU A 85 -15.73 -14.66 10.32
C GLU A 85 -15.26 -14.21 8.93
N ALA A 86 -16.16 -14.16 7.94
CA ALA A 86 -15.78 -13.69 6.61
C ALA A 86 -15.46 -12.18 6.66
N PRO A 87 -14.38 -11.71 6.01
CA PRO A 87 -14.06 -10.28 5.96
C PRO A 87 -15.15 -9.53 5.18
N ALA A 88 -15.37 -8.26 5.54
CA ALA A 88 -16.37 -7.41 4.88
C ALA A 88 -16.12 -7.22 3.38
N PHE A 89 -14.86 -7.34 2.95
CA PHE A 89 -14.44 -7.39 1.56
C PHE A 89 -13.40 -8.52 1.38
N PRO A 90 -13.59 -9.48 0.46
CA PRO A 90 -12.75 -10.67 0.37
C PRO A 90 -11.53 -10.53 -0.56
N GLY A 91 -11.36 -9.40 -1.24
CA GLY A 91 -10.24 -9.18 -2.15
C GLY A 91 -8.91 -9.00 -1.39
N ILE A 92 -7.85 -9.62 -1.88
CA ILE A 92 -6.48 -9.53 -1.34
C ILE A 92 -5.51 -8.81 -2.28
N TRP A 93 -5.80 -8.79 -3.59
CA TRP A 93 -5.01 -8.11 -4.62
C TRP A 93 -5.79 -8.06 -5.94
N VAL A 94 -5.82 -7.00 -6.73
CA VAL A 94 -5.21 -5.67 -6.57
C VAL A 94 -5.96 -4.75 -5.59
N ALA A 95 -7.24 -5.02 -5.34
CA ALA A 95 -8.07 -4.26 -4.41
C ALA A 95 -8.24 -5.04 -3.11
N THR A 96 -8.11 -4.35 -1.97
CA THR A 96 -8.43 -4.87 -0.63
C THR A 96 -9.61 -4.15 0.01
N THR A 97 -10.17 -3.12 -0.64
CA THR A 97 -11.37 -2.41 -0.19
C THR A 97 -12.34 -2.13 -1.36
N PRO A 98 -13.65 -1.89 -1.08
CA PRO A 98 -14.61 -1.48 -2.11
C PRO A 98 -14.27 -0.14 -2.78
N GLU A 99 -13.64 0.80 -2.04
CA GLU A 99 -13.21 2.11 -2.56
C GLU A 99 -12.12 1.93 -3.62
N GLN A 100 -11.04 1.19 -3.27
CA GLN A 100 -9.98 0.85 -4.22
C GLN A 100 -10.49 0.12 -5.46
N LEU A 101 -11.47 -0.79 -5.28
CA LEU A 101 -12.05 -1.53 -6.41
C LEU A 101 -12.80 -0.58 -7.37
N ALA A 102 -13.50 0.43 -6.85
CA ALA A 102 -14.19 1.43 -7.68
C ALA A 102 -13.19 2.27 -8.48
N ASP A 103 -12.09 2.72 -7.86
CA ASP A 103 -11.02 3.46 -8.54
C ASP A 103 -10.34 2.64 -9.63
N ILE A 104 -10.09 1.35 -9.34
CA ILE A 104 -9.52 0.41 -10.30
C ILE A 104 -10.49 0.16 -11.45
N GLN A 105 -11.79 -0.05 -11.18
CA GLN A 105 -12.82 -0.21 -12.21
C GLN A 105 -12.90 1.01 -13.14
N SER A 106 -12.97 2.22 -12.58
CA SER A 106 -12.98 3.48 -13.36
C SER A 106 -11.76 3.59 -14.28
N SER A 107 -10.58 3.28 -13.74
CA SER A 107 -9.32 3.28 -14.51
C SER A 107 -9.30 2.25 -15.64
N VAL A 108 -9.93 1.07 -15.45
CA VAL A 108 -10.06 0.03 -16.47
C VAL A 108 -11.11 0.39 -17.53
N ASP A 109 -12.21 1.02 -17.14
CA ASP A 109 -13.23 1.54 -18.04
C ASP A 109 -12.67 2.65 -18.96
N ASP A 110 -11.71 3.45 -18.47
CA ASP A 110 -10.90 4.40 -19.24
C ASP A 110 -9.85 3.73 -20.17
N GLY A 111 -9.78 2.39 -20.20
CA GLY A 111 -8.89 1.61 -21.06
C GLY A 111 -7.48 1.38 -20.52
N HIS A 112 -7.20 1.71 -19.25
CA HIS A 112 -5.95 1.34 -18.59
C HIS A 112 -6.01 -0.13 -18.11
N ARG A 113 -4.86 -0.75 -17.85
CA ARG A 113 -4.77 -2.10 -17.24
C ARG A 113 -5.75 -3.16 -17.84
N PRO A 114 -5.87 -3.32 -19.17
CA PRO A 114 -6.85 -4.22 -19.78
C PRO A 114 -6.68 -5.70 -19.39
N TRP A 115 -5.50 -6.07 -18.88
CA TRP A 115 -5.23 -7.38 -18.29
C TRP A 115 -6.14 -7.75 -17.10
N GLN A 116 -6.74 -6.75 -16.43
CA GLN A 116 -7.66 -6.95 -15.31
C GLN A 116 -9.05 -7.44 -15.71
N LEU A 117 -9.35 -7.47 -17.02
CA LEU A 117 -10.59 -8.04 -17.56
C LEU A 117 -10.47 -9.55 -17.84
N ASP A 118 -9.26 -10.10 -17.75
CA ASP A 118 -8.95 -11.52 -17.99
C ASP A 118 -8.43 -12.18 -16.69
N ALA A 119 -8.99 -13.34 -16.35
CA ALA A 119 -8.67 -14.03 -15.09
C ALA A 119 -7.24 -14.57 -15.09
N ALA A 120 -6.78 -15.13 -16.22
CA ALA A 120 -5.46 -15.72 -16.36
C ALA A 120 -4.38 -14.63 -16.32
N MET A 121 -4.55 -13.54 -17.08
CA MET A 121 -3.62 -12.41 -17.04
C MET A 121 -3.57 -11.74 -15.65
N THR A 122 -4.68 -11.73 -14.91
CA THR A 122 -4.71 -11.23 -13.53
C THR A 122 -3.93 -12.14 -12.58
N ALA A 123 -4.05 -13.46 -12.71
CA ALA A 123 -3.29 -14.43 -11.92
C ALA A 123 -1.78 -14.43 -12.26
N GLU A 124 -1.42 -14.28 -13.53
CA GLU A 124 -0.03 -14.10 -13.97
C GLU A 124 0.56 -12.81 -13.41
N ALA A 125 -0.20 -11.71 -13.43
CA ALA A 125 0.22 -10.45 -12.84
C ALA A 125 0.36 -10.56 -11.30
N PHE A 126 -0.47 -11.35 -10.61
CA PHE A 126 -0.27 -11.68 -9.19
C PHE A 126 1.05 -12.43 -8.98
N ALA A 127 1.34 -13.46 -9.77
CA ALA A 127 2.58 -14.22 -9.68
C ALA A 127 3.83 -13.33 -9.88
N VAL A 128 3.81 -12.43 -10.86
CA VAL A 128 4.91 -11.47 -11.09
C VAL A 128 5.07 -10.47 -9.94
N ASN A 129 3.98 -9.85 -9.46
CA ASN A 129 4.07 -8.73 -8.52
C ASN A 129 4.13 -9.15 -7.04
N VAL A 130 3.59 -10.32 -6.69
CA VAL A 130 3.51 -10.82 -5.31
C VAL A 130 4.52 -11.94 -5.06
N LEU A 131 4.67 -12.90 -5.99
CA LEU A 131 5.67 -13.98 -5.88
C LEU A 131 7.05 -13.57 -6.43
N GLY A 132 7.13 -12.45 -7.16
CA GLY A 132 8.39 -11.93 -7.72
C GLY A 132 8.94 -12.76 -8.89
N TRP A 133 8.12 -13.61 -9.51
CA TRP A 133 8.54 -14.47 -10.62
C TRP A 133 8.86 -13.65 -11.88
N GLU A 134 9.85 -14.08 -12.66
CA GLU A 134 10.19 -13.41 -13.94
C GLU A 134 9.01 -13.58 -14.92
N PRO A 135 8.46 -12.51 -15.54
CA PRO A 135 7.23 -12.61 -16.35
C PRO A 135 7.28 -13.61 -17.50
N GLU A 136 8.46 -13.80 -18.09
CA GLU A 136 8.67 -14.77 -19.17
C GLU A 136 8.62 -16.22 -18.67
N ALA A 137 8.80 -16.46 -17.37
CA ALA A 137 8.83 -17.77 -16.73
C ALA A 137 7.51 -18.16 -16.04
N VAL A 138 6.53 -17.25 -15.93
CA VAL A 138 5.18 -17.59 -15.45
C VAL A 138 4.41 -18.30 -16.55
N GLU A 139 3.67 -19.34 -16.19
CA GLU A 139 2.65 -19.97 -17.02
C GLU A 139 1.37 -20.14 -16.20
N SER A 140 0.22 -20.15 -16.88
CA SER A 140 -1.08 -20.25 -16.24
C SER A 140 -2.05 -21.18 -16.99
N SER A 141 -3.03 -21.72 -16.27
CA SER A 141 -4.17 -22.45 -16.82
C SER A 141 -5.43 -22.14 -16.01
N ILE A 142 -6.52 -21.80 -16.69
CA ILE A 142 -7.85 -21.68 -16.07
C ILE A 142 -8.35 -23.09 -15.80
N GLU A 143 -8.70 -23.37 -14.54
CA GLU A 143 -9.20 -24.67 -14.07
C GLU A 143 -10.73 -24.66 -13.94
N ASP A 144 -11.29 -23.55 -13.43
CA ASP A 144 -12.72 -23.26 -13.41
C ASP A 144 -12.96 -21.77 -13.72
N GLU A 145 -14.04 -21.46 -14.43
CA GLU A 145 -14.46 -20.08 -14.72
C GLU A 145 -15.99 -19.98 -14.82
N ALA A 146 -16.54 -19.02 -14.08
CA ALA A 146 -17.91 -18.55 -14.20
C ALA A 146 -17.92 -17.03 -14.45
N SER A 147 -19.10 -16.43 -14.53
CA SER A 147 -19.29 -15.00 -14.85
C SER A 147 -18.51 -14.02 -13.97
N ASP A 148 -18.29 -14.41 -12.72
CA ASP A 148 -17.93 -13.57 -11.56
C ASP A 148 -16.89 -14.23 -10.63
N ARG A 149 -16.46 -15.46 -10.92
CA ARG A 149 -15.44 -16.22 -10.17
C ARG A 149 -14.59 -17.07 -11.12
N ALA A 150 -13.31 -17.27 -10.80
CA ALA A 150 -12.41 -18.14 -11.54
C ALA A 150 -11.36 -18.77 -10.62
N VAL A 151 -10.85 -19.93 -10.98
CA VAL A 151 -9.68 -20.57 -10.37
C VAL A 151 -8.63 -20.76 -11.45
N VAL A 152 -7.44 -20.20 -11.25
CA VAL A 152 -6.33 -20.24 -12.20
C VAL A 152 -5.12 -20.88 -11.51
N ALA A 153 -4.67 -22.01 -12.02
CA ALA A 153 -3.38 -22.57 -11.65
C ALA A 153 -2.26 -21.72 -12.28
N VAL A 154 -1.31 -21.25 -11.49
CA VAL A 154 -0.07 -20.62 -11.96
C VAL A 154 1.14 -21.40 -11.49
N TRP A 155 2.15 -21.52 -12.35
CA TRP A 155 3.42 -22.17 -12.02
C TRP A 155 4.59 -21.45 -12.70
N HIS A 156 5.80 -21.72 -12.22
CA HIS A 156 7.03 -21.30 -12.86
C HIS A 156 7.47 -22.37 -13.85
N ARG A 157 7.76 -22.01 -15.12
CA ARG A 157 8.06 -22.96 -16.22
C ARG A 157 9.12 -24.00 -15.88
N ASP A 158 10.19 -23.59 -15.18
CA ASP A 158 11.28 -24.48 -14.77
C ASP A 158 10.96 -25.36 -13.53
N ARG A 159 9.73 -25.25 -12.99
CA ARG A 159 9.24 -25.85 -11.73
C ARG A 159 7.74 -26.19 -11.86
N ASP A 160 7.35 -26.90 -12.93
CA ASP A 160 5.95 -27.22 -13.28
C ASP A 160 5.21 -28.06 -12.21
N GLU A 161 5.97 -28.75 -11.36
CA GLU A 161 5.51 -29.44 -10.15
C GLU A 161 5.05 -28.51 -9.01
N LEU A 162 5.36 -27.21 -9.05
CA LEU A 162 5.06 -26.23 -7.99
C LEU A 162 3.93 -25.28 -8.44
N VAL A 163 2.70 -25.75 -8.30
CA VAL A 163 1.49 -24.98 -8.63
C VAL A 163 1.04 -24.14 -7.44
N THR A 164 0.61 -22.90 -7.72
CA THR A 164 -0.23 -22.08 -6.83
C THR A 164 -1.59 -21.92 -7.50
N GLU A 165 -2.67 -22.30 -6.83
CA GLU A 165 -4.04 -22.10 -7.31
C GLU A 165 -4.54 -20.72 -6.84
N VAL A 166 -4.81 -19.83 -7.80
CA VAL A 166 -5.24 -18.44 -7.56
C VAL A 166 -6.75 -18.37 -7.78
N SER A 167 -7.51 -18.10 -6.72
CA SER A 167 -8.95 -17.86 -6.77
C SER A 167 -9.23 -16.38 -6.99
N LEU A 168 -9.98 -16.04 -8.03
CA LEU A 168 -10.35 -14.68 -8.39
C LEU A 168 -11.87 -14.48 -8.40
N GLY A 169 -12.31 -13.24 -8.19
CA GLY A 169 -13.70 -12.86 -8.37
C GLY A 169 -13.88 -11.41 -8.81
N LYS A 170 -15.05 -11.13 -9.41
CA LYS A 170 -15.49 -9.78 -9.81
C LYS A 170 -16.34 -9.18 -8.71
N LEU A 171 -15.67 -8.57 -7.74
CA LEU A 171 -16.27 -8.09 -6.49
C LEU A 171 -17.09 -6.79 -6.63
N GLY A 172 -17.20 -6.24 -7.83
CA GLY A 172 -17.86 -4.96 -8.12
C GLY A 172 -18.81 -5.07 -9.30
N VAL A 173 -18.42 -4.55 -10.47
CA VAL A 173 -19.16 -4.78 -11.73
C VAL A 173 -19.03 -6.25 -12.11
N THR A 174 -20.13 -6.91 -12.48
CA THR A 174 -20.14 -8.30 -12.95
C THR A 174 -20.24 -8.38 -14.48
N GLY A 175 -19.81 -9.50 -15.06
CA GLY A 175 -19.82 -9.71 -16.51
C GLY A 175 -18.51 -9.28 -17.21
N PRO A 176 -18.53 -8.99 -18.53
CA PRO A 176 -17.31 -8.81 -19.34
C PRO A 176 -16.46 -7.59 -18.99
N SER A 177 -17.05 -6.54 -18.41
CA SER A 177 -16.33 -5.32 -17.99
C SER A 177 -15.85 -5.35 -16.54
N GLY A 178 -16.20 -6.39 -15.78
CA GLY A 178 -15.87 -6.48 -14.37
C GLY A 178 -14.40 -6.81 -14.12
N VAL A 179 -13.74 -6.01 -13.29
CA VAL A 179 -12.35 -6.23 -12.87
C VAL A 179 -12.22 -7.49 -12.00
N TRP A 180 -11.29 -8.38 -12.39
CA TRP A 180 -10.88 -9.51 -11.57
C TRP A 180 -10.01 -9.07 -10.40
N THR A 181 -10.36 -9.56 -9.21
CA THR A 181 -9.58 -9.40 -7.97
C THR A 181 -9.28 -10.79 -7.41
N VAL A 182 -8.02 -11.07 -7.10
CA VAL A 182 -7.60 -12.25 -6.35
C VAL A 182 -8.20 -12.17 -4.95
N ILE A 183 -8.83 -13.27 -4.52
CA ILE A 183 -9.48 -13.46 -3.22
C ILE A 183 -8.64 -14.38 -2.33
N ARG A 184 -7.96 -15.36 -2.95
CA ARG A 184 -7.16 -16.36 -2.27
C ARG A 184 -6.08 -16.89 -3.21
N ALA A 185 -4.93 -17.27 -2.66
CA ALA A 185 -3.95 -18.11 -3.33
C ALA A 185 -3.64 -19.30 -2.41
N GLU A 186 -3.60 -20.52 -2.95
CA GLU A 186 -3.29 -21.75 -2.22
C GLU A 186 -2.17 -22.52 -2.91
N SER A 187 -1.38 -23.29 -2.16
CA SER A 187 -0.42 -24.23 -2.75
C SER A 187 -0.25 -25.48 -1.90
N ASP A 188 -0.21 -26.66 -2.54
CA ASP A 188 0.10 -27.94 -1.88
C ASP A 188 1.51 -27.96 -1.21
N LEU A 189 2.35 -26.93 -1.41
CA LEU A 189 3.60 -26.72 -0.66
C LEU A 189 3.43 -26.15 0.74
N ILE A 190 2.28 -25.55 1.07
CA ILE A 190 2.05 -24.85 2.33
C ILE A 190 0.70 -25.29 2.89
N VAL A 191 0.71 -25.90 4.08
CA VAL A 191 -0.51 -26.18 4.85
C VAL A 191 -0.53 -25.22 6.04
N VAL A 192 -1.53 -24.36 6.14
CA VAL A 192 -1.67 -23.42 7.27
C VAL A 192 -3.02 -23.55 7.96
N GLU A 193 -3.00 -23.48 9.28
CA GLU A 193 -4.16 -23.39 10.16
C GLU A 193 -4.14 -22.02 10.86
N PRO A 194 -4.83 -21.00 10.30
CA PRO A 194 -4.99 -19.71 10.98
C PRO A 194 -5.92 -19.86 12.18
N ARG A 195 -5.49 -19.31 13.33
CA ARG A 195 -6.28 -19.29 14.58
C ARG A 195 -6.28 -17.88 15.16
N LEU A 196 -7.45 -17.24 15.13
CA LEU A 196 -7.62 -15.90 15.69
C LEU A 196 -7.79 -15.97 17.21
N GLY A 197 -6.98 -15.19 17.94
CA GLY A 197 -7.05 -14.99 19.38
C GLY A 197 -7.42 -13.53 19.73
N PRO A 198 -7.55 -13.21 21.04
CA PRO A 198 -7.86 -11.84 21.48
C PRO A 198 -6.69 -10.87 21.21
N GLY A 199 -6.71 -10.19 20.06
CA GLY A 199 -5.66 -9.25 19.64
C GLY A 199 -4.39 -9.90 19.08
N SER A 200 -4.42 -11.21 18.81
CA SER A 200 -3.37 -11.89 18.05
C SER A 200 -3.96 -12.85 17.00
N LEU A 201 -3.18 -13.12 15.96
CA LEU A 201 -3.41 -14.18 15.00
C LEU A 201 -2.27 -15.17 15.14
N ARG A 202 -2.58 -16.45 15.27
CA ARG A 202 -1.59 -17.51 15.23
C ARG A 202 -1.67 -18.26 13.91
N LEU A 203 -0.57 -18.32 13.19
CA LEU A 203 -0.41 -19.09 11.95
C LEU A 203 0.47 -20.31 12.25
N THR A 204 -0.17 -21.43 12.57
CA THR A 204 0.51 -22.73 12.70
C THR A 204 0.39 -23.50 11.40
N GLY A 205 1.41 -24.25 11.00
CA GLY A 205 1.32 -25.04 9.78
C GLY A 205 2.57 -25.83 9.44
N SER A 206 2.61 -26.37 8.23
CA SER A 206 3.71 -27.17 7.72
C SER A 206 3.99 -26.97 6.23
N MET A 207 5.21 -27.36 5.85
CA MET A 207 5.75 -27.26 4.50
C MET A 207 5.66 -28.63 3.83
N GLY A 208 5.13 -28.66 2.61
CA GLY A 208 4.98 -29.86 1.79
C GLY A 208 6.32 -30.45 1.31
N PRO A 209 6.33 -31.70 0.79
CA PRO A 209 7.57 -32.41 0.46
C PRO A 209 8.50 -31.67 -0.53
N GLY A 210 7.93 -30.92 -1.47
CA GLY A 210 8.68 -30.13 -2.46
C GLY A 210 9.44 -28.93 -1.87
N ALA A 211 9.09 -28.49 -0.65
CA ALA A 211 9.72 -27.34 0.02
C ALA A 211 10.91 -27.73 0.92
N THR A 212 11.52 -28.90 0.71
CA THR A 212 12.65 -29.38 1.52
C THR A 212 13.83 -28.39 1.52
N GLY A 213 14.16 -27.83 2.68
CA GLY A 213 15.24 -26.83 2.83
C GLY A 213 14.80 -25.38 2.55
N SER A 214 13.50 -25.14 2.35
CA SER A 214 12.93 -23.80 2.26
C SER A 214 12.69 -23.19 3.64
N THR A 215 12.57 -21.87 3.69
CA THR A 215 12.14 -21.08 4.85
C THR A 215 10.68 -20.69 4.66
N ALA A 216 9.87 -20.77 5.71
CA ALA A 216 8.54 -20.16 5.72
C ALA A 216 8.68 -18.68 6.09
N SER A 217 8.25 -17.77 5.22
CA SER A 217 8.27 -16.32 5.45
C SER A 217 6.85 -15.78 5.41
N PHE A 218 6.44 -15.00 6.41
CA PHE A 218 5.10 -14.40 6.44
C PHE A 218 5.16 -12.88 6.33
N GLN A 219 4.08 -12.31 5.80
CA GLN A 219 3.84 -10.88 5.74
C GLN A 219 2.35 -10.60 5.98
N ILE A 220 2.03 -9.61 6.79
CA ILE A 220 0.66 -9.12 7.00
C ILE A 220 0.52 -7.68 6.54
N SER A 221 -0.60 -7.38 5.89
CA SER A 221 -0.94 -6.09 5.30
C SER A 221 -2.37 -5.69 5.69
N ASP A 222 -2.55 -4.44 6.09
CA ASP A 222 -3.84 -3.74 6.30
C ASP A 222 -4.29 -2.98 5.04
N GLY A 223 -3.83 -3.44 3.88
CA GLY A 223 -4.09 -2.85 2.57
C GLY A 223 -3.41 -3.64 1.45
N THR A 224 -3.16 -2.98 0.33
CA THR A 224 -2.52 -3.59 -0.84
C THR A 224 -1.09 -4.07 -0.53
N PHE A 225 -0.79 -5.31 -0.95
CA PHE A 225 0.54 -5.91 -0.81
C PHE A 225 1.68 -4.96 -1.19
N GLY A 226 2.67 -4.84 -0.31
CA GLY A 226 3.85 -4.00 -0.52
C GLY A 226 3.69 -2.50 -0.23
N GLN A 227 2.47 -1.99 0.04
CA GLN A 227 2.27 -0.59 0.44
C GLN A 227 2.30 -0.39 1.96
N ALA A 228 1.64 -1.27 2.72
CA ALA A 228 1.59 -1.22 4.17
C ALA A 228 1.87 -2.61 4.76
N THR A 229 3.07 -2.82 5.30
CA THR A 229 3.40 -4.07 6.02
C THR A 229 3.27 -3.81 7.50
N VAL A 230 2.30 -4.48 8.14
CA VAL A 230 2.06 -4.41 9.59
C VAL A 230 3.11 -5.22 10.34
N GLU A 231 3.36 -6.45 9.88
CA GLU A 231 4.32 -7.37 10.49
C GLU A 231 4.88 -8.35 9.44
N ALA A 232 6.11 -8.81 9.64
CA ALA A 232 6.75 -9.84 8.83
C ALA A 232 7.77 -10.64 9.66
N GLY A 233 8.00 -11.90 9.28
CA GLY A 233 8.95 -12.76 9.98
C GLY A 233 9.23 -14.07 9.26
N GLU A 234 10.22 -14.81 9.75
CA GLU A 234 10.75 -16.02 9.11
C GLU A 234 10.89 -17.17 10.12
N ALA A 235 10.45 -18.38 9.73
CA ALA A 235 10.71 -19.62 10.44
C ALA A 235 11.64 -20.50 9.60
N SER A 236 12.84 -20.77 10.13
CA SER A 236 13.87 -21.56 9.47
C SER A 236 14.08 -22.92 10.15
N GLY A 237 14.37 -23.95 9.35
CA GLY A 237 14.99 -25.19 9.84
C GLY A 237 14.06 -26.33 10.25
N GLY A 238 12.77 -26.29 9.89
CA GLY A 238 11.84 -27.41 10.12
C GLY A 238 10.73 -27.47 9.06
N PRO A 239 10.03 -28.62 8.94
CA PRO A 239 8.84 -28.74 8.11
C PRO A 239 7.60 -28.11 8.76
N GLU A 240 7.71 -27.57 9.98
CA GLU A 240 6.61 -26.95 10.74
C GLU A 240 6.96 -25.50 11.06
N PHE A 241 5.96 -24.62 11.09
CA PHE A 241 6.08 -23.22 11.49
C PHE A 241 4.94 -22.82 12.45
N ASP A 242 5.21 -21.81 13.26
CA ASP A 242 4.31 -21.29 14.29
C ASP A 242 4.61 -19.80 14.49
N PHE A 243 3.77 -18.94 13.92
CA PHE A 243 3.87 -17.48 14.06
C PHE A 243 2.73 -16.98 14.96
N GLU A 244 3.04 -16.10 15.91
CA GLU A 244 2.04 -15.34 16.68
C GLU A 244 2.24 -13.85 16.38
N ILE A 245 1.20 -13.23 15.83
CA ILE A 245 1.23 -11.91 15.19
C ILE A 245 0.21 -11.01 15.87
N ALA A 246 0.53 -9.74 16.12
CA ALA A 246 -0.43 -8.83 16.73
C ALA A 246 -1.51 -8.39 15.71
N THR A 247 -2.78 -8.66 15.99
CA THR A 247 -3.87 -8.23 15.08
C THR A 247 -4.35 -6.83 15.45
N ARG A 248 -4.09 -5.88 14.54
CA ARG A 248 -4.62 -4.51 14.56
C ARG A 248 -4.99 -4.15 13.14
N SER A 249 -6.25 -3.79 12.92
CA SER A 249 -6.75 -3.29 11.63
C SER A 249 -7.61 -2.06 11.88
N SER A 250 -7.48 -1.06 11.02
CA SER A 250 -8.31 0.15 11.00
C SER A 250 -9.66 -0.08 10.32
N ASP A 251 -9.70 -1.01 9.36
CA ASP A 251 -10.80 -1.35 8.46
C ASP A 251 -11.55 -2.65 8.84
N GLY A 252 -10.97 -3.47 9.71
CA GLY A 252 -11.49 -4.76 10.15
C GLY A 252 -11.06 -5.95 9.29
N SER A 253 -10.10 -5.78 8.38
CA SER A 253 -9.59 -6.86 7.51
C SER A 253 -8.07 -6.81 7.39
N LEU A 254 -7.40 -7.92 7.68
CA LEU A 254 -5.98 -8.09 7.38
C LEU A 254 -5.81 -9.10 6.26
N THR A 255 -4.87 -8.86 5.35
CA THR A 255 -4.42 -9.87 4.39
C THR A 255 -3.14 -10.51 4.90
N ALA A 256 -3.16 -11.83 5.05
CA ALA A 256 -1.97 -12.63 5.33
C ALA A 256 -1.40 -13.22 4.03
N PHE A 257 -0.08 -13.10 3.87
CA PHE A 257 0.70 -13.78 2.85
C PHE A 257 1.75 -14.65 3.54
N LEU A 258 1.86 -15.90 3.09
CA LEU A 258 2.81 -16.87 3.61
C LEU A 258 3.53 -17.52 2.42
N PHE A 259 4.85 -17.39 2.39
CA PHE A 259 5.71 -17.74 1.27
C PHE A 259 6.60 -18.93 1.63
N ALA A 260 6.72 -19.85 0.68
CA ALA A 260 7.77 -20.86 0.67
C ALA A 260 8.98 -20.26 -0.06
N VAL A 261 10.09 -19.99 0.63
CA VAL A 261 11.27 -19.33 0.05
C VAL A 261 12.46 -20.29 0.03
N ASP A 262 13.08 -20.50 -1.13
CA ASP A 262 14.22 -21.40 -1.25
C ASP A 262 15.53 -20.81 -0.69
N ALA A 263 16.59 -21.63 -0.64
CA ALA A 263 17.90 -21.20 -0.14
C ALA A 263 18.61 -20.14 -0.99
N GLY A 264 18.12 -19.86 -2.21
CA GLY A 264 18.54 -18.74 -3.05
C GLY A 264 17.85 -17.42 -2.70
N GLY A 265 16.70 -17.49 -2.04
CA GLY A 265 15.80 -16.38 -1.77
C GLY A 265 14.65 -16.25 -2.78
N ASP A 266 14.46 -17.23 -3.67
CA ASP A 266 13.38 -17.21 -4.65
C ASP A 266 12.11 -17.83 -4.05
N VAL A 267 10.94 -17.20 -4.29
CA VAL A 267 9.64 -17.72 -3.83
C VAL A 267 9.25 -18.93 -4.67
N LEU A 268 8.99 -20.06 -4.01
CA LEU A 268 8.52 -21.31 -4.61
C LEU A 268 7.00 -21.35 -4.78
N ALA A 269 6.27 -20.82 -3.81
CA ALA A 269 4.81 -20.75 -3.77
C ALA A 269 4.35 -19.77 -2.68
N ALA A 270 3.06 -19.43 -2.69
CA ALA A 270 2.42 -18.74 -1.58
C ALA A 270 1.07 -19.34 -1.21
N GLU A 271 0.72 -19.19 0.06
CA GLU A 271 -0.65 -19.17 0.55
C GLU A 271 -0.98 -17.70 0.86
N ALA A 272 -2.12 -17.19 0.40
CA ALA A 272 -2.57 -15.83 0.69
C ALA A 272 -4.09 -15.76 0.89
N PHE A 273 -4.54 -15.07 1.94
CA PHE A 273 -5.95 -14.98 2.31
C PHE A 273 -6.27 -13.76 3.17
N ALA A 274 -7.50 -13.26 3.04
CA ALA A 274 -8.06 -12.22 3.91
C ALA A 274 -8.57 -12.82 5.24
N ILE A 275 -8.49 -12.02 6.31
CA ILE A 275 -8.78 -12.39 7.69
C ILE A 275 -9.65 -11.27 8.28
N ALA A 276 -10.88 -11.58 8.67
CA ALA A 276 -11.67 -10.65 9.47
C ALA A 276 -11.00 -10.46 10.84
N VAL A 277 -10.73 -9.21 11.19
CA VAL A 277 -10.22 -8.84 12.51
C VAL A 277 -11.29 -7.99 13.19
N PRO A 278 -11.68 -8.29 14.45
CA PRO A 278 -12.56 -7.42 15.20
C PRO A 278 -11.99 -6.00 15.20
N LEU A 279 -12.76 -5.02 14.74
CA LEU A 279 -12.35 -3.62 14.73
C LEU A 279 -11.86 -3.24 16.12
N THR A 280 -10.54 -3.12 16.26
CA THR A 280 -9.94 -2.66 17.51
C THR A 280 -10.25 -1.19 17.61
N THR A 281 -11.34 -0.85 18.29
CA THR A 281 -11.63 0.51 18.77
C THR A 281 -10.65 0.89 19.88
N THR A 282 -9.35 0.72 19.61
CA THR A 282 -8.31 1.51 20.25
C THR A 282 -8.71 2.96 19.94
N PRO A 283 -8.98 3.80 20.93
CA PRO A 283 -9.24 5.20 20.64
C PRO A 283 -8.04 5.72 19.87
N SER A 284 -8.26 6.28 18.67
CA SER A 284 -7.22 7.02 17.95
C SER A 284 -6.56 7.95 18.95
N PRO A 285 -5.22 8.04 19.02
CA PRO A 285 -4.52 8.80 20.04
C PRO A 285 -5.21 10.16 20.20
N SER A 286 -5.70 10.41 21.41
CA SER A 286 -6.37 11.66 21.73
C SER A 286 -5.29 12.71 21.73
N ILE A 287 -5.24 13.50 20.67
CA ILE A 287 -4.30 14.60 20.53
C ILE A 287 -4.55 15.55 21.70
N ASP A 288 -3.49 15.83 22.46
CA ASP A 288 -3.59 16.66 23.64
C ASP A 288 -3.66 18.14 23.24
N LEU A 289 -4.90 18.64 23.20
CA LEU A 289 -5.21 20.03 22.88
C LEU A 289 -5.42 20.88 24.16
N THR A 290 -5.10 20.36 25.36
CA THR A 290 -5.47 21.01 26.63
C THR A 290 -4.67 22.26 26.99
N ASP A 291 -3.46 22.41 26.43
CA ASP A 291 -2.61 23.60 26.61
C ASP A 291 -2.96 24.77 25.66
N LEU A 292 -3.91 24.59 24.74
CA LEU A 292 -4.34 25.62 23.78
C LEU A 292 -5.42 26.56 24.35
N PRO A 293 -5.56 27.79 23.81
CA PRO A 293 -6.76 28.59 24.03
C PRO A 293 -8.03 27.83 23.60
N PRO A 294 -9.17 28.01 24.30
CA PRO A 294 -10.39 27.23 24.03
C PRO A 294 -10.87 27.28 22.57
N ASP A 295 -10.81 28.44 21.92
CA ASP A 295 -11.27 28.62 20.54
C ASP A 295 -10.32 27.94 19.53
N VAL A 296 -9.01 27.95 19.82
CA VAL A 296 -7.98 27.23 19.04
C VAL A 296 -8.14 25.73 19.19
N ALA A 297 -8.30 25.23 20.42
CA ALA A 297 -8.56 23.82 20.71
C ALA A 297 -9.84 23.32 20.02
N ALA A 298 -10.93 24.10 20.08
CA ALA A 298 -12.19 23.76 19.43
C ALA A 298 -12.06 23.69 17.89
N THR A 299 -11.23 24.52 17.27
CA THR A 299 -10.98 24.46 15.82
C THR A 299 -10.06 23.30 15.45
N ALA A 300 -8.97 23.07 16.19
CA ALA A 300 -8.11 21.91 15.98
C ALA A 300 -8.89 20.59 16.10
N GLN A 301 -9.80 20.48 17.09
CA GLN A 301 -10.68 19.31 17.22
C GLN A 301 -11.64 19.14 16.04
N ARG A 302 -12.29 20.23 15.58
CA ARG A 302 -13.19 20.16 14.39
C ARG A 302 -12.44 19.78 13.11
N ILE A 303 -11.20 20.25 12.95
CA ILE A 303 -10.33 19.83 11.85
C ILE A 303 -10.05 18.33 11.95
N LEU A 304 -9.65 17.83 13.14
CA LEU A 304 -9.40 16.40 13.35
C LEU A 304 -10.60 15.52 13.06
N ASP A 305 -11.78 15.93 13.54
CA ASP A 305 -13.02 15.17 13.34
C ASP A 305 -13.41 15.16 11.85
N GLY A 306 -13.30 16.30 11.16
CA GLY A 306 -13.56 16.40 9.72
C GLY A 306 -12.60 15.55 8.88
N VAL A 307 -11.29 15.59 9.15
CA VAL A 307 -10.30 14.77 8.44
C VAL A 307 -10.50 13.28 8.73
N ARG A 308 -10.73 12.89 9.99
CA ARG A 308 -11.00 11.48 10.38
C ARG A 308 -12.28 10.93 9.73
N ALA A 309 -13.29 11.77 9.54
CA ALA A 309 -14.54 11.40 8.86
C ALA A 309 -14.48 11.50 7.32
N ARG A 310 -13.38 12.02 6.75
CA ARG A 310 -13.29 12.49 5.35
C ARG A 310 -14.42 13.47 4.97
N ASP A 311 -14.94 14.22 5.94
CA ASP A 311 -16.04 15.15 5.78
C ASP A 311 -15.54 16.54 5.32
N VAL A 312 -15.31 16.65 4.01
CA VAL A 312 -14.86 17.89 3.37
C VAL A 312 -15.90 19.01 3.51
N ASP A 313 -17.19 18.70 3.66
CA ASP A 313 -18.23 19.70 3.84
C ASP A 313 -18.21 20.27 5.28
N ALA A 314 -17.92 19.45 6.30
CA ALA A 314 -17.64 19.94 7.66
C ALA A 314 -16.36 20.80 7.73
N LEU A 315 -15.32 20.42 6.99
CA LEU A 315 -14.09 21.23 6.88
C LEU A 315 -14.34 22.56 6.15
N ALA A 316 -15.21 22.59 5.13
CA ALA A 316 -15.60 23.81 4.43
C ALA A 316 -16.21 24.87 5.37
N LEU A 317 -16.93 24.45 6.41
CA LEU A 317 -17.50 25.36 7.43
C LEU A 317 -16.44 26.02 8.34
N LEU A 318 -15.18 25.59 8.27
CA LEU A 318 -14.05 26.14 9.02
C LEU A 318 -13.22 27.15 8.20
N ILE A 319 -13.47 27.23 6.89
CA ILE A 319 -12.70 28.00 5.92
C ILE A 319 -13.40 29.34 5.66
N ASP A 320 -12.64 30.41 5.82
CA ASP A 320 -13.01 31.74 5.35
C ASP A 320 -12.42 31.93 3.94
N PRO A 321 -13.21 31.86 2.86
CA PRO A 321 -12.67 31.87 1.50
C PRO A 321 -11.97 33.19 1.14
N ASP A 322 -12.27 34.29 1.84
CA ASP A 322 -11.61 35.58 1.62
C ASP A 322 -10.28 35.72 2.41
N ALA A 323 -9.95 34.75 3.26
CA ALA A 323 -8.84 34.88 4.22
C ALA A 323 -8.04 33.60 4.53
N PHE A 324 -8.45 32.45 3.99
CA PHE A 324 -7.73 31.18 4.06
C PHE A 324 -6.65 31.12 2.98
N VAL A 325 -5.50 30.55 3.33
CA VAL A 325 -4.38 30.32 2.39
C VAL A 325 -4.18 28.83 2.22
N TYR A 326 -4.33 28.33 0.99
CA TYR A 326 -4.01 26.95 0.63
C TYR A 326 -2.80 26.92 -0.31
N ASN A 327 -1.73 26.22 0.08
CA ASN A 327 -0.53 26.07 -0.75
C ASN A 327 -0.01 27.39 -1.38
N PHE A 328 0.03 28.45 -0.56
CA PHE A 328 0.46 29.82 -0.92
C PHE A 328 -0.45 30.58 -1.90
N ASP A 329 -1.60 30.02 -2.29
CA ASP A 329 -2.66 30.72 -3.02
C ASP A 329 -3.54 31.50 -2.04
N ASP A 330 -3.71 32.80 -2.25
CA ASP A 330 -4.39 33.71 -1.34
C ASP A 330 -5.89 33.86 -1.67
N GLY A 331 -6.75 33.33 -0.78
CA GLY A 331 -8.21 33.42 -0.94
C GLY A 331 -8.82 32.42 -1.91
N SER A 332 -8.23 31.21 -2.02
CA SER A 332 -8.83 30.09 -2.74
C SER A 332 -9.64 29.19 -1.80
N ASP A 333 -10.83 28.77 -2.25
CA ASP A 333 -11.55 27.64 -1.65
C ASP A 333 -10.89 26.34 -2.12
N PRO A 334 -10.21 25.58 -1.23
CA PRO A 334 -9.52 24.35 -1.62
C PRO A 334 -10.45 23.14 -1.64
N THR A 335 -11.69 23.27 -1.14
CA THR A 335 -12.60 22.14 -0.96
C THR A 335 -13.00 21.44 -2.28
N PRO A 336 -13.04 22.08 -3.46
CA PRO A 336 -13.23 21.36 -4.72
C PRO A 336 -12.07 20.40 -5.01
N ALA A 337 -10.82 20.77 -4.68
CA ALA A 337 -9.65 19.90 -4.84
C ALA A 337 -9.66 18.77 -3.81
N TRP A 338 -9.99 19.06 -2.55
CA TRP A 338 -10.08 18.05 -1.49
C TRP A 338 -11.20 17.02 -1.68
N ARG A 339 -12.27 17.37 -2.42
CA ARG A 339 -13.29 16.39 -2.84
C ARG A 339 -12.84 15.48 -3.99
N VAL A 340 -11.84 15.89 -4.76
CA VAL A 340 -11.24 15.07 -5.83
C VAL A 340 -10.13 14.17 -5.27
N ASP A 341 -9.31 14.69 -4.37
CA ASP A 341 -8.29 13.95 -3.64
C ASP A 341 -8.36 14.31 -2.14
N PRO A 342 -9.03 13.51 -1.30
CA PRO A 342 -9.08 13.74 0.14
C PRO A 342 -7.78 13.33 0.85
N THR A 343 -6.88 12.56 0.21
CA THR A 343 -5.64 12.08 0.84
C THR A 343 -4.66 13.20 1.13
N VAL A 344 -4.79 14.35 0.44
CA VAL A 344 -4.04 15.58 0.74
C VAL A 344 -4.28 16.08 2.17
N LEU A 345 -5.34 15.64 2.85
CA LEU A 345 -5.65 15.99 4.24
C LEU A 345 -5.06 15.01 5.26
N ASP A 346 -4.67 13.80 4.87
CA ASP A 346 -4.13 12.77 5.77
C ASP A 346 -2.93 13.26 6.63
N PRO A 347 -2.01 14.12 6.13
CA PRO A 347 -0.92 14.65 6.95
C PRO A 347 -1.37 15.52 8.13
N ILE A 348 -2.58 16.10 8.10
CA ILE A 348 -3.14 16.92 9.18
C ILE A 348 -3.16 16.14 10.50
N LEU A 349 -3.53 14.85 10.45
CA LEU A 349 -3.58 13.99 11.62
C LEU A 349 -2.20 13.89 12.29
N LYS A 350 -1.14 13.70 11.49
CA LYS A 350 0.23 13.53 11.98
C LYS A 350 0.87 14.82 12.48
N ILE A 351 0.60 15.96 11.83
CA ILE A 351 1.18 17.24 12.29
C ILE A 351 0.51 17.77 13.55
N LEU A 352 -0.77 17.47 13.78
CA LEU A 352 -1.47 17.83 15.01
C LEU A 352 -1.04 16.95 16.21
N GLU A 353 -0.51 15.74 15.98
CA GLU A 353 0.10 14.90 17.03
C GLU A 353 1.43 15.46 17.55
N LEU A 354 2.07 16.37 16.81
CA LEU A 354 3.30 17.05 17.23
C LEU A 354 3.02 18.36 18.00
N PRO A 355 3.99 18.84 18.80
CA PRO A 355 3.88 20.15 19.43
C PRO A 355 3.65 21.28 18.42
N TYR A 356 3.00 22.35 18.86
CA TYR A 356 2.85 23.60 18.12
C TYR A 356 3.89 24.64 18.55
N VAL A 357 4.00 25.69 17.75
CA VAL A 357 4.67 26.95 18.13
C VAL A 357 3.68 28.11 18.07
N VAL A 358 3.94 29.15 18.86
CA VAL A 358 3.14 30.38 18.91
C VAL A 358 3.97 31.52 18.31
N GLU A 359 3.45 32.15 17.27
CA GLU A 359 4.13 33.26 16.57
C GLU A 359 3.21 34.49 16.49
N GLU A 360 3.78 35.67 16.77
CA GLU A 360 3.11 36.97 16.59
C GLU A 360 3.48 37.50 15.20
N ILE A 361 2.52 37.55 14.29
CA ILE A 361 2.73 38.04 12.93
C ILE A 361 2.32 39.52 12.85
N GLU A 362 3.27 40.40 12.50
CA GLU A 362 3.05 41.85 12.48
C GLU A 362 1.84 42.23 11.59
N GLY A 363 0.82 42.85 12.20
CA GLY A 363 -0.41 43.25 11.53
C GLY A 363 -1.46 42.15 11.36
N HIS A 364 -1.16 40.90 11.75
CA HIS A 364 -2.05 39.75 11.64
C HIS A 364 -2.39 39.08 12.99
N GLY A 365 -1.62 39.33 14.05
CA GLY A 365 -1.89 38.87 15.43
C GLY A 365 -1.19 37.54 15.77
N THR A 366 -1.63 36.88 16.84
CA THR A 366 -1.06 35.60 17.30
C THR A 366 -1.56 34.40 16.50
N PHE A 367 -0.64 33.53 16.08
CA PHE A 367 -0.92 32.27 15.40
C PHE A 367 -0.37 31.07 16.18
N TYR A 368 -1.11 29.97 16.12
CA TYR A 368 -0.75 28.65 16.63
C TYR A 368 -0.47 27.74 15.43
N ILE A 369 0.78 27.31 15.27
CA ILE A 369 1.28 26.67 14.06
C ILE A 369 1.73 25.24 14.35
N TRP A 370 1.26 24.30 13.53
CA TRP A 370 1.64 22.88 13.57
C TRP A 370 2.34 22.45 12.28
N PRO A 371 3.40 21.62 12.37
CA PRO A 371 4.15 21.33 13.59
C PRO A 371 4.95 22.56 14.05
N TYR A 372 5.61 22.49 15.21
CA TYR A 372 6.50 23.54 15.75
C TYR A 372 7.72 23.94 14.87
N PHE A 373 7.85 23.36 13.68
CA PHE A 373 8.89 23.67 12.70
C PHE A 373 8.47 24.88 11.83
N THR A 374 8.91 26.09 12.18
CA THR A 374 8.69 27.30 11.37
C THR A 374 9.93 27.68 10.55
N GLU A 375 9.79 28.68 9.68
CA GLU A 375 10.84 29.11 8.74
C GLU A 375 12.03 29.78 9.44
N ASP A 376 11.81 30.41 10.60
CA ASP A 376 12.87 30.91 11.49
C ASP A 376 13.43 29.82 12.43
N GLY A 377 12.88 28.61 12.37
CA GLY A 377 13.34 27.45 13.11
C GLY A 377 14.74 27.03 12.68
N ALA A 378 15.66 26.92 13.65
CA ALA A 378 17.08 26.61 13.46
C ALA A 378 17.34 25.16 13.00
N LEU A 379 16.84 24.78 11.82
CA LEU A 379 17.10 23.48 11.21
C LEU A 379 18.57 23.28 10.83
N ASP A 380 19.40 24.34 10.84
CA ASP A 380 20.88 24.21 10.83
C ASP A 380 21.40 23.32 11.96
N ARG A 381 20.62 23.12 13.04
CA ARG A 381 20.96 22.35 14.24
C ARG A 381 19.82 21.48 14.76
N ILE A 382 19.16 20.70 13.90
CA ILE A 382 18.17 19.70 14.37
C ILE A 382 18.75 18.73 15.40
N THR A 383 18.03 18.59 16.52
CA THR A 383 18.27 17.62 17.57
C THR A 383 17.82 16.21 17.15
N ASP A 384 18.24 15.20 17.91
CA ASP A 384 17.77 13.82 17.69
C ASP A 384 16.25 13.67 17.87
N ARG A 385 15.63 14.52 18.71
CA ARG A 385 14.17 14.57 18.90
C ARG A 385 13.49 15.13 17.65
N GLU A 386 13.90 16.30 17.19
CA GLU A 386 13.33 16.93 15.98
C GLU A 386 13.49 16.02 14.75
N ARG A 387 14.62 15.31 14.65
CA ARG A 387 14.83 14.28 13.62
C ARG A 387 13.88 13.08 13.77
N ALA A 388 13.54 12.67 14.99
CA ALA A 388 12.57 11.60 15.23
C ALA A 388 11.14 12.06 14.88
N ASP A 389 10.76 13.28 15.26
CA ASP A 389 9.47 13.90 14.95
C ASP A 389 9.28 14.02 13.41
N LEU A 390 10.29 14.48 12.67
CA LEU A 390 10.27 14.52 11.20
C LEU A 390 10.15 13.11 10.57
N ARG A 391 10.78 12.08 11.15
CA ARG A 391 10.62 10.69 10.69
C ARG A 391 9.22 10.16 10.97
N ALA A 392 8.57 10.56 12.06
CA ALA A 392 7.18 10.21 12.36
C ALA A 392 6.19 10.81 11.35
N LEU A 393 6.48 12.01 10.83
CA LEU A 393 5.76 12.59 9.68
C LEU A 393 6.00 11.85 8.35
N GLY A 394 7.01 10.97 8.28
CA GLY A 394 7.35 10.16 7.10
C GLY A 394 8.56 10.67 6.30
N PHE A 395 9.30 11.68 6.79
CA PHE A 395 10.48 12.18 6.07
C PHE A 395 11.67 11.23 6.19
N THR A 396 12.27 10.91 5.04
CA THR A 396 13.53 10.16 4.97
C THR A 396 14.71 11.03 5.44
N ASP A 397 15.81 10.40 5.89
CA ASP A 397 17.03 11.12 6.27
C ASP A 397 17.60 12.01 5.15
N GLU A 398 17.33 11.67 3.89
CA GLU A 398 17.71 12.46 2.72
C GLU A 398 16.81 13.70 2.53
N GLN A 399 15.50 13.60 2.76
CA GLN A 399 14.61 14.77 2.77
C GLN A 399 14.92 15.69 3.96
N ILE A 400 15.14 15.12 5.15
CA ILE A 400 15.57 15.86 6.34
C ILE A 400 16.89 16.60 6.06
N ARG A 401 17.88 15.94 5.44
CA ARG A 401 19.13 16.59 5.00
C ARG A 401 18.87 17.80 4.08
N ARG A 402 17.93 17.70 3.14
CA ARG A 402 17.56 18.83 2.27
C ARG A 402 16.87 19.96 3.01
N MET A 403 15.99 19.69 3.97
CA MET A 403 15.39 20.74 4.82
C MET A 403 16.46 21.48 5.64
N VAL A 404 17.45 20.76 6.16
CA VAL A 404 18.62 21.33 6.85
C VAL A 404 19.48 22.19 5.90
N GLU A 405 19.69 21.75 4.65
CA GLU A 405 20.47 22.48 3.63
C GLU A 405 19.73 23.69 3.04
N PHE A 406 18.39 23.61 2.94
CA PHE A 406 17.51 24.73 2.60
C PHE A 406 17.41 25.73 3.75
N GLY A 407 17.54 25.27 5.00
CA GLY A 407 17.43 26.07 6.22
C GLY A 407 15.99 26.34 6.65
N GLY A 408 15.03 25.49 6.27
CA GLY A 408 13.61 25.70 6.53
C GLY A 408 12.76 24.43 6.36
N TYR A 409 11.62 24.39 7.05
CA TYR A 409 10.72 23.24 7.02
C TYR A 409 9.78 23.31 5.81
N LEU A 410 9.89 22.30 4.95
CA LEU A 410 9.19 22.19 3.66
C LEU A 410 8.00 21.21 3.69
N GLY A 411 7.65 20.70 4.87
CA GLY A 411 6.59 19.71 5.02
C GLY A 411 5.19 20.32 5.20
N PRO A 412 4.17 19.47 5.40
CA PRO A 412 2.82 19.90 5.71
C PRO A 412 2.78 20.77 6.97
N ARG A 413 1.99 21.84 6.93
CA ARG A 413 1.78 22.75 8.07
C ARG A 413 0.38 23.37 8.05
N LEU A 414 -0.18 23.64 9.22
CA LEU A 414 -1.42 24.40 9.39
C LEU A 414 -1.27 25.44 10.49
N ALA A 415 -2.07 26.50 10.39
CA ALA A 415 -2.10 27.57 11.39
C ALA A 415 -3.53 27.99 11.74
N ILE A 416 -3.76 28.23 13.03
CA ILE A 416 -5.02 28.73 13.60
C ILE A 416 -4.70 30.04 14.33
N ASP A 417 -5.49 31.10 14.15
CA ASP A 417 -5.28 32.35 14.89
C ASP A 417 -5.83 32.27 16.33
N GLU A 418 -5.48 33.23 17.18
CA GLU A 418 -5.98 33.35 18.56
C GLU A 418 -7.52 33.45 18.67
N GLN A 419 -8.23 33.80 17.59
CA GLN A 419 -9.69 33.80 17.54
C GLN A 419 -10.27 32.44 17.11
N GLY A 420 -9.43 31.41 16.97
CA GLY A 420 -9.84 30.07 16.58
C GLY A 420 -10.23 29.95 15.10
N ARG A 421 -9.84 30.87 14.21
CA ARG A 421 -10.07 30.71 12.77
C ARG A 421 -8.95 29.88 12.16
N TRP A 422 -9.28 28.90 11.32
CA TRP A 422 -8.29 28.20 10.51
C TRP A 422 -7.79 29.17 9.44
N ARG A 423 -6.47 29.44 9.40
CA ARG A 423 -5.88 30.49 8.56
C ARG A 423 -5.13 29.96 7.36
N ASN A 424 -4.47 28.81 7.49
CA ASN A 424 -3.84 28.16 6.35
C ASN A 424 -3.80 26.64 6.49
N TYR A 425 -3.66 25.98 5.34
CA TYR A 425 -3.11 24.65 5.24
C TYR A 425 -2.16 24.60 4.05
N VAL A 426 -0.94 24.13 4.28
CA VAL A 426 0.05 23.90 3.24
C VAL A 426 0.42 22.43 3.30
N THR A 427 0.34 21.72 2.17
CA THR A 427 0.70 20.30 2.05
C THR A 427 2.21 20.07 1.94
N GLY A 428 2.96 21.14 1.66
CA GLY A 428 4.39 21.10 1.31
C GLY A 428 4.60 21.08 -0.22
N GLY A 429 5.83 21.42 -0.62
CA GLY A 429 6.31 21.53 -2.01
C GLY A 429 7.51 22.50 -2.09
N ASP A 430 8.48 22.35 -3.00
CA ASP A 430 8.60 21.41 -4.13
C ASP A 430 9.10 19.98 -3.77
#